data_AF-A0A5K1D0G4-F1
#
_entry.id   AF-A0A5K1D0G4-F1
#
_cell.length_a   1.000
_cell.length_b   1.000
_cell.length_c   1.000
_cell.angle_alpha   90.00
_cell.angle_beta   90.00
_cell.angle_gamma   90.00
#
_symmetry.space_group_name_H-M   'P 1'
#
loop_
_entity.id
_entity.type
_entity.pdbx_description
1 polymer ?
#
loop_
_entity_poly.entity_id
_entity_poly.type
_entity_poly.pdbx_seq_one_letter_code
_entity_poly.pdbx_strand_id
1 'polypeptide(L)' 'IINVYDQEYESAAAFWPHVHGRIIASLIISHFLLLGLLSTKKAADSTPLLIVLPVLTFWFHKYCKHRFEPAFRRYPLE' A
#
# COMPACT_ATOMS: atom_id res chain seq x y z
N ILE A 1 -12.41 -22.87 -1.73
CA ILE A 1 -12.64 -22.95 -0.26
C ILE A 1 -13.72 -23.98 0.03
N ILE A 2 -15.01 -23.68 -0.25
CA ILE A 2 -16.20 -24.41 0.27
C ILE A 2 -16.17 -25.95 0.14
N ASN A 3 -15.66 -26.53 -0.96
CA ASN A 3 -15.87 -27.95 -1.25
C ASN A 3 -14.63 -28.85 -1.12
N VAL A 4 -13.41 -28.29 -1.04
CA VAL A 4 -12.15 -29.07 -1.17
C VAL A 4 -11.01 -28.54 -0.30
N TYR A 5 -10.96 -27.24 -0.01
CA TYR A 5 -9.83 -26.66 0.71
C TYR A 5 -10.15 -26.62 2.21
N ASP A 6 -9.50 -27.49 2.96
CA ASP A 6 -9.49 -27.47 4.42
C ASP A 6 -8.39 -26.53 4.94
N GLN A 7 -8.70 -25.75 5.96
CA GLN A 7 -7.80 -24.72 6.47
C GLN A 7 -7.00 -25.27 7.66
N GLU A 8 -5.70 -25.46 7.48
CA GLU A 8 -4.82 -26.01 8.52
C GLU A 8 -4.64 -25.07 9.72
N TYR A 9 -4.69 -23.74 9.49
CA TYR A 9 -4.53 -22.72 10.53
C TYR A 9 -5.44 -21.50 10.29
N GLU A 10 -6.16 -21.07 11.33
CA GLU A 10 -6.94 -19.83 11.32
C GLU A 10 -6.10 -18.62 11.74
N SER A 11 -5.67 -17.83 10.75
CA SER A 11 -4.82 -16.64 10.97
C SER A 11 -5.60 -15.33 11.14
N ALA A 12 -6.95 -15.37 11.10
CA ALA A 12 -7.83 -14.21 11.24
C ALA A 12 -7.43 -13.01 10.35
N ALA A 13 -6.97 -13.27 9.12
CA ALA A 13 -6.49 -12.26 8.17
C ALA A 13 -5.32 -11.39 8.67
N ALA A 14 -4.53 -11.85 9.63
CA ALA A 14 -3.38 -11.12 10.18
C ALA A 14 -2.29 -10.79 9.13
N PHE A 15 -2.31 -11.43 7.95
CA PHE A 15 -1.42 -11.13 6.83
C PHE A 15 -1.77 -9.82 6.10
N TRP A 16 -2.94 -9.22 6.36
CA TRP A 16 -3.43 -8.05 5.64
C TRP A 16 -2.49 -6.83 5.67
N PRO A 17 -1.88 -6.45 6.81
CA PRO A 17 -0.91 -5.35 6.85
C PRO A 17 0.30 -5.57 5.93
N HIS A 18 0.73 -6.84 5.76
CA HIS A 18 1.81 -7.19 4.84
C HIS A 18 1.40 -7.03 3.37
N VAL A 19 0.19 -7.49 3.01
CA VAL A 19 -0.36 -7.33 1.66
C VAL A 19 -0.53 -5.85 1.33
N HIS A 20 -1.11 -5.06 2.24
CA HIS A 20 -1.28 -3.63 2.07
C HIS A 20 0.06 -2.90 1.88
N GLY A 21 1.08 -3.23 2.67
CA GLY A 21 2.42 -2.66 2.51
C GLY A 21 3.03 -2.93 1.12
N ARG A 22 2.85 -4.14 0.58
CA ARG A 22 3.33 -4.51 -0.77
C ARG A 22 2.58 -3.75 -1.87
N ILE A 23 1.26 -3.58 -1.72
CA ILE A 23 0.45 -2.81 -2.68
C ILE A 23 0.93 -1.35 -2.71
N ILE A 24 1.10 -0.70 -1.56
CA ILE A 24 1.63 0.66 -1.49
C ILE A 24 3.03 0.76 -2.11
N ALA A 25 3.91 -0.20 -1.85
CA ALA A 25 5.25 -0.23 -2.47
C ALA A 25 5.16 -0.31 -4.00
N SER A 26 4.30 -1.18 -4.55
CA SER A 26 4.08 -1.27 -6.00
C SER A 26 3.50 0.02 -6.59
N LEU A 27 2.62 0.70 -5.85
CA LEU A 27 2.04 1.98 -6.27
C LEU A 27 3.11 3.09 -6.31
N ILE A 28 4.00 3.15 -5.31
CA ILE A 28 5.14 4.08 -5.32
C ILE A 28 6.07 3.80 -6.50
N ILE A 29 6.39 2.54 -6.79
CA ILE A 29 7.20 2.15 -7.95
C ILE A 29 6.52 2.60 -9.25
N SER A 30 5.19 2.43 -9.37
CA SER A 30 4.41 2.88 -10.53
C SER A 30 4.50 4.39 -10.73
N HIS A 31 4.43 5.19 -9.66
CA HIS A 31 4.61 6.64 -9.74
C HIS A 31 6.00 7.04 -10.23
N PHE A 32 7.05 6.38 -9.76
CA PHE A 32 8.42 6.62 -10.24
C PHE A 32 8.60 6.22 -11.70
N LEU A 33 8.01 5.10 -12.13
CA LEU A 33 8.08 4.65 -13.51
C LEU A 33 7.35 5.64 -14.44
N LEU A 34 6.19 6.14 -14.02
CA LEU A 34 5.42 7.15 -14.74
C LEU A 34 6.20 8.47 -14.87
N LEU A 35 6.84 8.92 -13.79
CA LEU A 35 7.75 10.07 -13.79
C LEU A 35 8.89 9.87 -14.80
N GLY A 36 9.53 8.70 -14.78
CA GLY A 36 10.58 8.34 -15.74
C GLY A 36 10.09 8.40 -17.19
N LEU A 37 8.92 7.83 -17.47
CA LEU A 37 8.31 7.82 -18.81
C LEU A 37 7.99 9.23 -19.30
N LEU A 38 7.34 10.06 -18.48
CA LEU A 38 6.92 11.41 -18.88
C LEU A 38 8.10 12.39 -19.00
N SER A 39 9.16 12.19 -18.22
CA SER A 39 10.42 12.95 -18.33
C SER A 39 11.03 12.82 -19.74
N THR A 40 10.94 11.64 -20.37
CA THR A 40 11.46 11.44 -21.74
C THR A 40 10.68 12.22 -22.81
N LYS A 41 9.43 12.59 -22.55
CA LYS A 41 8.54 13.26 -23.53
C LYS A 41 8.54 14.79 -23.42
N LYS A 42 9.45 15.39 -22.65
CA LYS A 42 9.52 16.86 -22.42
C LYS A 42 8.22 17.46 -21.86
N ALA A 43 7.35 16.65 -21.26
CA ALA A 43 6.10 17.08 -20.61
C ALA A 43 6.38 17.62 -19.19
N ALA A 44 7.26 18.62 -19.10
CA ALA A 44 7.78 19.17 -17.86
C ALA A 44 6.73 19.93 -17.01
N ASP A 45 5.60 20.30 -17.61
CA ASP A 45 4.53 21.01 -16.88
C ASP A 45 3.75 20.08 -15.93
N SER A 46 3.78 18.76 -16.16
CA SER A 46 3.07 17.78 -15.30
C SER A 46 3.90 17.28 -14.10
N THR A 47 5.20 17.61 -14.09
CA THR A 47 6.18 17.13 -13.09
C THR A 47 5.87 17.51 -11.64
N PRO A 48 5.42 18.74 -11.30
CA PRO A 48 5.12 19.07 -9.90
C PRO A 48 3.94 18.27 -9.34
N LEU A 49 2.90 18.02 -10.15
CA LEU A 49 1.74 17.23 -9.72
C LEU A 49 2.10 15.75 -9.50
N LEU A 50 2.99 15.22 -10.34
CA LEU A 50 3.45 13.83 -10.23
C LEU A 50 4.37 13.58 -9.03
N ILE A 51 5.06 14.59 -8.50
CA ILE A 51 5.88 14.48 -7.28
C ILE A 51 5.00 14.53 -6.02
N VAL A 52 3.88 15.25 -6.04
CA VAL A 52 2.94 15.30 -4.90
C VAL A 52 2.28 13.94 -4.68
N LEU A 53 1.99 13.19 -5.74
CA LEU A 53 1.35 11.86 -5.69
C LEU A 53 2.09 10.84 -4.79
N PRO A 54 3.39 10.54 -4.98
CA PRO A 54 4.11 9.60 -4.14
C PRO A 54 4.25 10.07 -2.69
N VAL A 55 4.36 11.39 -2.44
CA VAL A 55 4.42 11.96 -1.09
C VAL A 55 3.09 11.73 -0.35
N LEU A 56 1.97 12.04 -1.02
CA LEU A 56 0.63 11.84 -0.45
C LEU A 56 0.34 10.35 -0.21
N THR A 57 0.77 9.48 -1.14
CA THR A 57 0.65 8.02 -1.00
C THR A 57 1.43 7.50 0.20
N PHE A 58 2.65 8.00 0.42
CA PHE A 58 3.45 7.63 1.58
C PHE A 58 2.82 8.12 2.89
N TRP A 59 2.30 9.35 2.90
CA TRP A 59 1.62 9.90 4.07
C TRP A 59 0.35 9.12 4.42
N PHE A 60 -0.45 8.76 3.41
CA PHE A 60 -1.60 7.88 3.55
C PHE A 60 -1.21 6.52 4.14
N HIS A 61 -0.13 5.91 3.65
CA HIS A 61 0.37 4.65 4.21
C HIS A 61 0.73 4.79 5.70
N LYS A 62 1.43 5.87 6.10
CA LYS A 62 1.72 6.13 7.52
C LYS A 62 0.47 6.32 8.35
N TYR A 63 -0.52 7.04 7.85
CA TYR A 63 -1.81 7.22 8.52
C TYR A 63 -2.50 5.88 8.74
N CYS A 64 -2.61 5.06 7.69
CA CYS A 64 -3.22 3.73 7.78
C CYS A 64 -2.45 2.81 8.74
N LYS A 65 -1.12 2.89 8.72
CA LYS A 65 -0.25 2.12 9.63
C LYS A 65 -0.53 2.48 11.09
N HIS A 66 -0.58 3.77 11.41
CA HIS A 66 -0.82 4.23 12.78
C HIS A 66 -2.25 3.91 13.26
N ARG A 67 -3.25 4.06 12.38
CA ARG A 67 -4.67 3.91 12.74
C ARG A 67 -5.15 2.46 12.76
N PHE A 68 -4.78 1.65 11.77
CA PHE A 68 -5.41 0.33 11.52
C PHE A 68 -4.49 -0.86 11.80
N GLU A 69 -3.16 -0.73 11.70
CA GLU A 69 -2.24 -1.83 12.05
C GLU A 69 -2.43 -2.36 13.49
N PRO A 70 -2.72 -1.52 14.51
CA PRO A 70 -2.96 -2.01 15.86
C PRO A 70 -4.08 -3.04 15.96
N ALA A 71 -5.11 -2.96 15.12
CA ALA A 71 -6.22 -3.92 15.12
C ALA A 71 -5.81 -5.33 14.65
N PHE A 72 -4.72 -5.45 13.87
CA PHE A 72 -4.19 -6.74 13.39
C PHE A 72 -3.10 -7.32 14.30
N ARG A 73 -2.52 -6.51 15.20
CA ARG A 73 -1.35 -6.88 16.02
C ARG A 73 -1.59 -6.82 17.52
N ARG A 74 -2.62 -6.10 17.98
CA ARG A 74 -2.96 -5.98 19.39
C ARG A 74 -4.38 -6.49 19.58
N TYR A 75 -4.55 -7.33 20.59
CA TYR A 75 -5.85 -7.81 21.03
C TYR A 75 -6.29 -6.91 22.19
N PRO A 76 -7.29 -6.02 22.00
CA PRO A 76 -7.83 -5.24 23.10
C PRO A 76 -8.49 -6.18 24.13
N LEU A 77 -8.42 -5.81 25.40
CA LEU A 77 -8.95 -6.59 26.53
C LEU A 77 -10.41 -6.24 26.85
N GLU A 78 -11.02 -5.34 26.07
CA GLU A 78 -12.40 -4.88 26.22
C GLU A 78 -13.43 -5.96 25.89
#